data_AF-A0A6C8DGJ1-F1
#
_entry.id   AF-A0A6C8DGJ1-F1
#
_cell.length_a   1.000
_cell.length_b   1.000
_cell.length_c   1.000
_cell.angle_alpha   90.00
_cell.angle_beta   90.00
_cell.angle_gamma   90.00
#
_symmetry.space_group_name_H-M   'P 1'
#
loop_
_entity.id
_entity.type
_entity.pdbx_description
1 polymer ?
#
loop_
_entity_poly.entity_id
_entity_poly.type
_entity_poly.pdbx_seq_one_letter_code
_entity_poly.pdbx_strand_id
1 'polypeptide(L)'
;MVYFLETKEAAQAFNVSTGALRLAASRNSNKYEWLKVDNEKGGRGGKKLLFKISKDKLLTAFNQELITKNTLIYDEKMQKVKLSEII
;
A
#
# COMPACT_ATOMS: atom_id res chain seq x y z
N MET A 1 2.39 -11.27 -9.52
CA MET A 1 3.30 -10.40 -8.73
C MET A 1 2.49 -9.66 -7.69
N VAL A 2 2.99 -9.62 -6.47
CA VAL A 2 2.40 -8.85 -5.37
C VAL A 2 3.12 -7.52 -5.25
N TYR A 3 2.35 -6.46 -4.99
CA TYR A 3 2.87 -5.14 -4.70
C TYR A 3 2.34 -4.65 -3.36
N PHE A 4 2.95 -3.58 -2.87
CA PHE A 4 2.54 -2.96 -1.61
C PHE A 4 2.41 -1.45 -1.77
N LEU A 5 1.36 -0.91 -1.15
CA LEU A 5 1.06 0.51 -1.09
C LEU A 5 1.05 0.99 0.35
N GLU A 6 1.35 2.27 0.56
CA GLU A 6 1.17 2.87 1.87
C GLU A 6 -0.32 3.04 2.19
N THR A 7 -0.64 3.26 3.47
CA THR A 7 -2.03 3.25 3.96
C THR A 7 -2.94 4.22 3.19
N LYS A 8 -2.43 5.38 2.75
CA LYS A 8 -3.23 6.40 2.07
C LYS A 8 -3.64 5.94 0.67
N GLU A 9 -2.68 5.46 -0.10
CA GLU A 9 -2.84 5.02 -1.48
C GLU A 9 -3.59 3.69 -1.54
N ALA A 10 -3.33 2.79 -0.58
CA ALA A 10 -4.10 1.56 -0.42
C ALA A 10 -5.57 1.85 -0.11
N ALA A 11 -5.87 2.85 0.72
CA ALA A 11 -7.23 3.23 1.05
C ALA A 11 -7.99 3.70 -0.20
N GLN A 12 -7.33 4.49 -1.06
CA GLN A 12 -7.87 4.90 -2.36
C GLN A 12 -8.09 3.69 -3.27
N ALA A 13 -7.10 2.82 -3.44
CA ALA A 13 -7.19 1.64 -4.31
C ALA A 13 -8.23 0.60 -3.84
N PHE A 14 -8.51 0.53 -2.55
CA PHE A 14 -9.56 -0.32 -1.98
C PHE A 14 -10.91 0.37 -1.85
N ASN A 15 -11.00 1.66 -2.15
CA ASN A 15 -12.18 2.49 -1.95
C ASN A 15 -12.72 2.43 -0.52
N VAL A 16 -11.84 2.60 0.47
CA VAL A 16 -12.16 2.65 1.91
C VAL A 16 -11.43 3.79 2.60
N SER A 17 -11.76 4.05 3.87
CA SER A 17 -11.02 5.04 4.66
C SER A 17 -9.68 4.48 5.17
N THR A 18 -8.70 5.36 5.36
CA THR A 18 -7.43 5.00 6.01
C THR A 18 -7.64 4.47 7.43
N GLY A 19 -8.66 4.98 8.14
CA GLY A 19 -9.09 4.49 9.44
C GLY A 19 -9.57 3.04 9.39
N ALA A 20 -10.32 2.64 8.36
CA ALA A 20 -10.76 1.26 8.18
C ALA A 20 -9.58 0.31 7.99
N LEU A 21 -8.56 0.72 7.22
CA LEU A 21 -7.33 -0.07 7.04
C LEU A 21 -6.52 -0.19 8.34
N ARG A 22 -6.35 0.92 9.07
CA ARG A 22 -5.67 0.90 10.39
C ARG A 22 -6.42 0.04 11.41
N LEU A 23 -7.74 0.10 11.41
CA LEU A 23 -8.59 -0.71 12.29
C LEU A 23 -8.52 -2.20 11.92
N ALA A 24 -8.51 -2.52 10.62
CA ALA A 24 -8.30 -3.89 10.17
C ALA A 24 -6.93 -4.41 10.62
N ALA A 25 -5.87 -3.59 10.50
CA ALA A 25 -4.54 -3.94 10.97
C ALA A 25 -4.47 -4.10 12.49
N SER A 26 -5.08 -3.20 13.26
CA SER A 26 -5.09 -3.30 14.73
C SER A 26 -5.86 -4.51 15.25
N ARG A 27 -6.88 -4.96 14.51
CA ARG A 27 -7.65 -6.17 14.78
C ARG A 27 -6.99 -7.45 14.21
N ASN A 28 -5.83 -7.33 13.58
CA ASN A 28 -5.15 -8.42 12.88
C ASN A 28 -6.09 -9.16 11.89
N SER A 29 -6.90 -8.40 11.15
CA SER A 29 -7.86 -8.96 10.19
C SER A 29 -7.17 -9.40 8.90
N ASN A 30 -7.62 -10.53 8.35
CA ASN A 30 -7.12 -11.07 7.08
C ASN A 30 -7.74 -10.38 5.84
N LYS A 31 -8.68 -9.44 6.02
CA LYS A 31 -9.41 -8.81 4.92
C LYS A 31 -8.52 -7.99 3.99
N TYR A 32 -7.53 -7.31 4.55
CA TYR A 32 -6.53 -6.55 3.82
C TYR A 32 -5.18 -7.04 4.31
N GLU A 33 -4.48 -7.85 3.53
CA GLU A 33 -3.14 -8.29 3.93
C GLU A 33 -2.21 -7.06 4.05
N TRP A 34 -1.44 -7.01 5.14
CA TRP A 34 -0.56 -5.89 5.44
C TRP A 34 0.73 -6.37 6.10
N LEU A 35 1.73 -5.52 6.06
CA LEU A 35 2.99 -5.72 6.75
C LEU A 35 3.44 -4.45 7.44
N LYS A 36 4.15 -4.63 8.55
CA LYS A 36 4.68 -3.57 9.39
C LYS A 36 6.15 -3.37 9.01
N VAL A 37 6.47 -2.20 8.49
CA VAL A 37 7.86 -1.83 8.19
C VAL A 37 8.36 -0.92 9.29
N ASP A 38 9.43 -1.34 9.95
CA ASP A 38 10.15 -0.48 10.88
C ASP A 38 10.85 0.63 10.10
N ASN A 39 10.74 1.84 10.61
CA ASN A 39 11.38 2.99 9.99
C ASN A 39 12.87 2.95 10.36
N GLU A 40 13.75 2.67 9.41
CA GLU A 40 15.20 2.51 9.65
C GLU A 40 15.82 3.71 10.40
N LYS A 41 15.22 4.90 10.28
CA LYS A 41 15.73 6.14 10.87
C LYS A 41 15.15 6.52 12.24
N GLY A 42 14.39 5.65 12.91
CA GLY A 42 14.01 5.84 14.34
C GLY A 42 13.26 7.14 14.70
N GLY A 43 12.72 7.88 13.72
CA GLY A 43 12.09 9.18 13.93
C GLY A 43 10.64 9.11 14.42
N ARG A 44 10.12 10.26 14.92
CA ARG A 44 8.71 10.48 15.27
C ARG A 44 7.81 10.25 14.05
N GLY A 45 7.31 9.02 13.89
CA GLY A 45 6.39 8.66 12.81
C GLY A 45 5.68 7.32 12.99
N GLY A 46 6.02 6.56 14.05
CA GLY A 46 5.50 5.21 14.23
C GLY A 46 5.97 4.25 13.15
N LYS A 47 5.64 2.97 13.33
CA LYS A 47 5.91 1.93 12.33
C LYS A 47 4.98 2.14 11.13
N LYS A 48 5.51 1.96 9.92
CA LYS A 48 4.76 2.17 8.68
C LYS A 48 3.95 0.92 8.35
N LEU A 49 2.71 1.09 7.90
CA LEU A 49 1.86 -0.01 7.41
C LEU A 49 1.84 0.03 5.89
N LEU A 50 2.27 -1.08 5.29
CA LEU A 50 2.15 -1.33 3.86
C LEU A 50 1.08 -2.38 3.62
N PHE A 51 0.21 -2.16 2.65
CA PHE A 51 -0.91 -3.03 2.32
C PHE A 51 -0.66 -3.71 0.99
N LYS A 52 -0.87 -5.02 0.98
CA LYS A 52 -0.69 -5.89 -0.17
C LYS A 52 -1.77 -5.61 -1.21
N ILE A 53 -1.36 -5.48 -2.47
CA ILE A 53 -2.26 -5.27 -3.60
C ILE A 53 -1.79 -6.08 -4.81
N SER A 54 -2.73 -6.61 -5.58
CA SER A 54 -2.44 -7.30 -6.83
C SER A 54 -2.14 -6.31 -7.96
N LYS A 55 -1.40 -6.76 -8.97
CA LYS A 55 -1.15 -5.99 -10.20
C LYS A 55 -2.45 -5.46 -10.82
N ASP A 56 -3.48 -6.30 -10.95
CA ASP A 56 -4.76 -5.94 -11.59
C ASP A 56 -5.49 -4.81 -10.87
N LYS A 57 -5.51 -4.87 -9.53
CA LYS A 57 -6.17 -3.86 -8.70
C LYS A 57 -5.40 -2.55 -8.70
N LEU A 58 -4.08 -2.62 -8.76
CA LEU A 58 -3.20 -1.47 -8.89
C LEU A 58 -3.38 -0.79 -10.26
N LEU A 59 -3.48 -1.57 -11.35
CA LEU A 59 -3.82 -1.06 -12.68
C LEU A 59 -5.22 -0.42 -12.72
N THR A 60 -6.20 -1.05 -12.09
CA THR A 60 -7.58 -0.52 -12.01
C THR A 60 -7.61 0.80 -11.25
N ALA A 61 -6.93 0.87 -10.10
CA ALA A 61 -6.82 2.11 -9.32
C ALA A 61 -6.12 3.22 -10.10
N PHE A 62 -5.10 2.89 -10.90
CA PHE A 62 -4.44 3.86 -11.77
C PHE A 62 -5.33 4.34 -12.90
N ASN A 63 -6.04 3.43 -13.58
CA ASN A 63 -6.98 3.76 -14.66
C ASN A 63 -8.17 4.60 -14.16
N GLN A 64 -8.54 4.43 -12.89
CA GLN A 64 -9.56 5.25 -12.21
C GLN A 64 -9.00 6.56 -11.63
N GLU A 65 -7.72 6.88 -11.89
CA GLU A 65 -7.02 8.07 -11.39
C GLU A 65 -6.97 8.18 -9.85
N LEU A 66 -7.22 7.07 -9.14
CA LEU A 66 -7.18 7.00 -7.68
C LEU A 66 -5.74 7.06 -7.15
N ILE A 67 -4.80 6.58 -7.96
CA ILE A 67 -3.36 6.65 -7.72
C ILE A 67 -2.67 7.27 -8.93
N THR A 68 -1.48 7.84 -8.73
CA THR A 68 -0.75 8.57 -9.77
C THR A 68 0.56 7.88 -10.11
N LYS A 69 1.23 8.31 -11.19
CA LYS A 69 2.55 7.80 -11.57
C LYS A 69 3.62 7.99 -10.47
N ASN A 70 3.41 8.94 -9.57
CA ASN A 70 4.31 9.25 -8.46
C ASN A 70 3.96 8.47 -7.17
N THR A 71 2.93 7.63 -7.20
CA THR A 71 2.58 6.78 -6.07
C THR A 71 3.74 5.87 -5.71
N LEU A 72 4.08 5.82 -4.41
CA LEU A 72 5.11 4.96 -3.87
C LEU A 72 4.61 3.52 -3.86
N ILE A 73 5.20 2.68 -4.70
CA ILE A 73 4.89 1.26 -4.82
C ILE A 73 6.12 0.47 -4.40
N TYR A 74 5.91 -0.59 -3.63
CA TYR A 74 6.97 -1.49 -3.21
C TYR A 74 6.71 -2.89 -3.76
N ASP A 75 7.76 -3.59 -4.16
CA ASP A 75 7.70 -4.99 -4.55
C ASP A 75 7.77 -5.93 -3.33
N GLU A 76 7.79 -7.24 -3.58
CA GLU A 76 7.92 -8.28 -2.55
C GLU A 76 9.24 -8.19 -1.76
N LYS A 77 10.27 -7.58 -2.33
CA LYS A 77 11.57 -7.34 -1.68
C LYS A 77 11.65 -6.00 -0.95
N MET A 78 10.52 -5.29 -0.81
CA MET A 78 10.43 -3.94 -0.24
C MET A 78 11.25 -2.89 -1.00
N GLN A 79 11.56 -3.13 -2.26
CA GLN A 79 12.22 -2.19 -3.14
C GLN A 79 11.19 -1.28 -3.78
N LYS A 80 11.51 0.02 -3.86
CA LYS A 80 10.66 0.98 -4.55
C LYS A 80 10.70 0.69 -6.04
N VAL A 81 9.52 0.51 -6.61
CA VAL A 81 9.33 0.28 -8.05
C VAL A 81 8.47 1.39 -8.63
N LYS A 82 8.75 1.79 -9.86
CA LYS A 82 7.92 2.77 -10.56
C LYS A 82 6.70 2.07 -11.15
N LEU A 83 5.58 2.78 -11.21
CA LEU A 83 4.39 2.27 -11.89
C LEU A 83 4.70 1.89 -13.35
N SER A 84 5.54 2.65 -14.04
CA SER A 84 5.98 2.37 -15.42
C SER A 84 6.75 1.07 -15.59
N GLU A 85 7.32 0.51 -14.52
CA GLU A 85 8.03 -0.78 -14.54
C GLU A 85 7.08 -1.96 -14.29
N ILE A 86 5.84 -1.66 -13.90
CA ILE A 86 4.79 -2.63 -13.60
C ILE A 86 3.84 -2.81 -14.80
N ILE A 87 3.55 -1.72 -15.52
CA ILE A 87 2.65 -1.70 -16.69
C ILE A 87 3.35 -2.29 -17.90
#